data_AF-A0A4U3CD43-F1
#
_entry.id   AF-A0A4U3CD43-F1
#
_cell.length_a   1.000
_cell.length_b   1.000
_cell.length_c   1.000
_cell.angle_alpha   90.00
_cell.angle_beta   90.00
_cell.angle_gamma   90.00
#
_symmetry.space_group_name_H-M   'P 1'
#
loop_
_entity.id
_entity.type
_entity.pdbx_description
1 polymer ?
#
loop_
_entity_poly.entity_id
_entity_poly.type
_entity_poly.pdbx_seq_one_letter_code
_entity_poly.pdbx_strand_id
1 'polypeptide(L)'
;MTTSHGKTGPLTDTAATLRDLGLPVDDDYSTLDPARLLDAWQPDGAIWYAHACCSAGSDGSSIYEGLLEPGSWADQVLTGIAGIGAHVAPLPEALLGAPRPLRAFIGHVEPTFDWTIQNPYNGQKLTSSIRTGLYDGLFRPAAVGLALRETYAHVGELFAERDSAYRAFDDGEDTAGVAMATTLAARDRQSMVVLGDPTVGLPPLPSRAG
;
A
#
# COMPACT_ATOMS: atom_id res chain seq x y z
N MET A 1 1.94 4.11 16.38
CA MET A 1 1.30 4.16 15.05
C MET A 1 1.27 5.62 14.67
N THR A 2 2.14 6.05 13.75
CA THR A 2 2.02 7.36 13.11
C THR A 2 1.23 7.12 11.83
N THR A 3 0.07 7.75 11.69
CA THR A 3 -0.63 7.78 10.41
C THR A 3 0.02 8.91 9.62
N SER A 4 0.81 8.55 8.62
CA SER A 4 1.44 9.48 7.70
C SER A 4 0.83 9.28 6.33
N HIS A 5 0.65 10.36 5.58
CA HIS A 5 0.38 10.26 4.16
C HIS A 5 1.68 9.97 3.41
N GLY A 6 1.57 9.27 2.28
CA GLY A 6 2.66 9.12 1.33
C GLY A 6 2.65 10.33 0.42
N LYS A 7 3.79 10.97 0.19
CA LYS A 7 3.86 12.12 -0.72
C LYS A 7 3.57 11.68 -2.16
N THR A 8 2.65 12.38 -2.81
CA THR A 8 2.21 12.06 -4.19
C THR A 8 2.44 13.20 -5.17
N GLY A 9 3.07 14.30 -4.75
CA GLY A 9 3.38 15.45 -5.60
C GLY A 9 4.79 15.99 -5.38
N PRO A 10 5.22 16.98 -6.17
CA PRO A 10 4.43 17.75 -7.14
C PRO A 10 4.22 17.03 -8.48
N LEU A 11 2.96 16.92 -8.93
CA LEU A 11 2.56 16.20 -10.16
C LEU A 11 3.09 16.82 -11.46
N THR A 12 3.49 18.09 -11.44
CA THR A 12 4.01 18.82 -12.61
C THR A 12 5.51 18.63 -12.82
N ASP A 13 6.20 18.00 -11.87
CA ASP A 13 7.63 17.69 -11.95
C ASP A 13 7.81 16.19 -11.71
N THR A 14 7.94 15.45 -12.81
CA THR A 14 8.12 13.99 -12.79
C THR A 14 9.36 13.58 -12.01
N ALA A 15 10.46 14.34 -12.10
CA ALA A 15 11.69 14.01 -11.39
C ALA A 15 11.53 14.20 -9.87
N ALA A 16 10.83 15.27 -9.45
CA ALA A 16 10.49 15.46 -8.05
C ALA A 16 9.49 14.39 -7.55
N THR A 17 8.50 14.02 -8.36
CA THR A 17 7.57 12.94 -8.01
C THR A 17 8.30 11.62 -7.81
N LEU A 18 9.16 11.20 -8.75
CA LEU A 18 9.93 9.96 -8.62
C LEU A 18 10.81 9.95 -7.36
N ARG A 19 11.45 11.08 -7.04
CA ARG A 19 12.32 11.19 -5.85
C ARG A 19 11.54 11.13 -4.53
N ASP A 20 10.28 11.58 -4.52
CA ASP A 20 9.53 11.81 -3.30
C ASP A 20 8.33 10.86 -3.10
N LEU A 21 7.97 10.07 -4.13
CA LEU A 21 6.75 9.26 -4.15
C LEU A 21 6.65 8.32 -2.95
N GLY A 22 5.51 8.34 -2.27
CA GLY A 22 5.21 7.42 -1.18
C GLY A 22 6.03 7.67 0.09
N LEU A 23 6.94 8.65 0.12
CA LEU A 23 7.68 9.00 1.32
C LEU A 23 6.72 9.46 2.42
N PRO A 24 6.86 8.93 3.65
CA PRO A 24 6.13 9.44 4.80
C PRO A 24 6.34 10.94 4.98
N VAL A 25 5.26 11.66 5.26
CA VAL A 25 5.19 13.08 5.54
C VAL A 25 4.79 13.28 7.00
N ASP A 26 5.56 14.06 7.75
CA ASP A 26 5.26 14.38 9.14
C ASP A 26 4.30 15.56 9.30
N ASP A 27 4.01 15.94 10.56
CA ASP A 27 3.09 17.02 10.91
C ASP A 27 3.58 18.41 10.43
N ASP A 28 4.89 18.55 10.15
CA ASP A 28 5.51 19.76 9.61
C ASP A 28 5.58 19.74 8.07
N TYR A 29 4.89 18.79 7.43
CA TYR A 29 4.92 18.55 5.99
C TYR A 29 6.31 18.19 5.43
N SER A 30 7.22 17.75 6.30
CA SER A 30 8.55 17.30 5.89
C SER A 30 8.52 15.83 5.51
N THR A 31 9.21 15.49 4.43
CA THR A 31 9.35 14.10 3.98
C THR A 31 10.45 13.39 4.74
N LEU A 32 10.22 12.13 5.08
CA LEU A 32 11.27 11.23 5.56
C LEU A 32 12.39 11.13 4.53
N ASP A 33 13.62 11.48 4.93
CA ASP A 33 14.83 11.30 4.14
C ASP A 33 15.39 9.88 4.36
N PRO A 34 15.37 8.99 3.35
CA PRO A 34 15.88 7.63 3.51
C PRO A 34 17.37 7.56 3.85
N ALA A 35 18.20 8.48 3.33
CA ALA A 35 19.64 8.49 3.60
C ALA A 35 19.91 8.86 5.06
N ARG A 36 19.28 9.93 5.55
CA ARG A 36 19.38 10.34 6.96
C ARG A 36 18.84 9.26 7.91
N LEU A 37 17.76 8.57 7.52
CA LEU A 37 17.25 7.43 8.29
C LEU A 37 18.30 6.32 8.39
N LEU A 38 18.92 5.95 7.26
CA LEU A 38 19.91 4.88 7.22
C LEU A 38 21.21 5.22 7.97
N ASP A 39 21.60 6.49 8.03
CA ASP A 39 22.73 6.95 8.83
C ASP A 39 22.48 6.78 10.34
N ALA A 40 21.23 7.00 10.77
CA ALA A 40 20.84 6.91 12.18
C ALA A 40 20.40 5.51 12.62
N TRP A 41 19.83 4.73 11.70
CA TRP A 41 19.22 3.42 11.98
C TRP A 41 19.38 2.49 10.78
N GLN A 42 19.71 1.24 11.04
CA GLN A 42 19.80 0.21 10.00
C GLN A 42 18.66 -0.80 10.18
N PRO A 43 18.02 -1.24 9.08
CA PRO A 43 16.88 -2.16 9.16
C PRO A 43 17.17 -3.49 9.85
N ASP A 44 18.35 -4.06 9.61
CA ASP A 44 18.87 -5.26 10.28
C ASP A 44 17.86 -6.42 10.35
N GLY A 45 17.20 -6.66 9.22
CA GLY A 45 16.23 -7.73 9.08
C GLY A 45 14.81 -7.41 9.55
N ALA A 46 14.50 -6.15 9.88
CA ALA A 46 13.15 -5.72 10.18
C ALA A 46 12.18 -5.95 8.99
N ILE A 47 10.89 -5.88 9.32
CA ILE A 47 9.79 -5.80 8.35
C ILE A 47 9.19 -4.40 8.49
N TRP A 48 9.04 -3.70 7.37
CA TRP A 48 8.41 -2.38 7.36
C TRP A 48 6.98 -2.48 6.82
N TYR A 49 6.04 -1.86 7.51
CA TYR A 49 4.65 -1.73 7.05
C TYR A 49 4.30 -0.24 6.88
N ALA A 50 3.87 0.15 5.68
CA ALA A 50 3.47 1.52 5.36
C ALA A 50 2.06 1.53 4.75
N HIS A 51 1.05 1.88 5.56
CA HIS A 51 -0.31 2.11 5.09
C HIS A 51 -0.45 3.55 4.59
N ALA A 52 0.04 3.81 3.38
CA ALA A 52 0.06 5.13 2.79
C ALA A 52 0.04 5.04 1.26
N CYS A 53 -0.53 6.08 0.62
CA CYS A 53 -0.62 6.19 -0.83
C CYS A 53 0.74 5.95 -1.50
N CYS A 54 0.78 5.02 -2.44
CA CYS A 54 1.97 4.74 -3.26
C CYS A 54 3.25 4.46 -2.45
N SER A 55 3.12 4.01 -1.19
CA SER A 55 4.26 3.78 -0.29
C SER A 55 5.22 2.69 -0.79
N ALA A 56 4.74 1.78 -1.64
CA ALA A 56 5.55 0.77 -2.30
C ALA A 56 5.97 1.16 -3.72
N GLY A 57 5.29 2.13 -4.36
CA GLY A 57 5.57 2.54 -5.73
C GLY A 57 4.32 2.89 -6.54
N SER A 58 4.41 2.70 -7.85
CA SER A 58 3.32 2.84 -8.83
C SER A 58 3.39 1.72 -9.86
N ASP A 59 2.24 1.32 -10.40
CA ASP A 59 2.12 0.33 -11.48
C ASP A 59 2.09 0.97 -12.89
N GLY A 60 2.23 2.30 -12.99
CA GLY A 60 2.17 3.03 -14.28
C GLY A 60 0.79 3.09 -14.94
N SER A 61 -0.22 2.52 -14.28
CA SER A 61 -1.64 2.68 -14.55
C SER A 61 -2.35 2.90 -13.22
N SER A 62 -3.63 3.30 -13.26
CA SER A 62 -4.44 3.32 -12.04
C SER A 62 -5.55 2.29 -12.09
N ILE A 63 -5.60 1.40 -11.10
CA ILE A 63 -6.72 0.47 -10.92
C ILE A 63 -8.04 1.20 -10.63
N TYR A 64 -8.00 2.50 -10.32
CA TYR A 64 -9.16 3.35 -10.10
C TYR A 64 -9.62 4.11 -11.35
N GLU A 65 -9.02 3.85 -12.51
CA GLU A 65 -9.45 4.46 -13.78
C GLU A 65 -10.97 4.27 -14.01
N GLY A 66 -11.62 5.35 -14.44
CA GLY A 66 -13.06 5.40 -14.70
C GLY A 66 -13.95 5.39 -13.44
N LEU A 67 -13.38 5.36 -12.24
CA LEU A 67 -14.15 5.40 -10.99
C LEU A 67 -14.38 6.82 -10.47
N LEU A 68 -13.48 7.75 -10.80
CA LEU A 68 -13.52 9.13 -10.34
C LEU A 68 -14.09 10.07 -11.39
N GLU A 69 -14.64 11.20 -10.93
CA GLU A 69 -15.08 12.26 -11.82
C GLU A 69 -13.89 12.81 -12.63
N PRO A 70 -13.95 12.81 -13.98
CA PRO A 70 -12.87 13.30 -14.82
C PRO A 70 -12.51 14.75 -14.52
N GLY A 71 -11.22 15.04 -14.36
CA GLY A 71 -10.71 16.37 -14.03
C GLY A 71 -10.85 16.76 -12.55
N SER A 72 -11.44 15.92 -11.69
CA SER A 72 -11.40 16.10 -10.24
C SER A 72 -9.96 16.07 -9.72
N TRP A 73 -9.72 16.62 -8.52
CA TRP A 73 -8.37 16.60 -7.94
C TRP A 73 -7.83 15.17 -7.76
N ALA A 74 -8.67 14.22 -7.34
CA ALA A 74 -8.26 12.84 -7.16
C ALA A 74 -7.95 12.16 -8.51
N ASP A 75 -8.73 12.45 -9.56
CA ASP A 75 -8.42 12.00 -10.92
C ASP A 75 -7.08 12.55 -11.43
N GLN A 76 -6.79 13.84 -11.16
CA GLN A 76 -5.50 14.45 -11.52
C GLN A 76 -4.32 13.81 -10.77
N VAL A 77 -4.49 13.49 -9.49
CA VAL A 77 -3.46 12.79 -8.69
C VAL A 77 -3.20 11.40 -9.27
N LEU A 78 -4.25 10.61 -9.51
CA LEU A 78 -4.10 9.27 -10.08
C LEU A 78 -3.46 9.29 -11.46
N THR A 79 -3.93 10.19 -12.33
CA THR A 79 -3.38 10.34 -13.68
C THR A 79 -1.92 10.80 -13.65
N GLY A 80 -1.58 11.74 -12.75
CA GLY A 80 -0.23 12.24 -12.59
C GLY A 80 0.73 11.17 -12.07
N ILE A 81 0.30 10.37 -11.08
CA ILE A 81 1.09 9.24 -10.57
C ILE A 81 1.24 8.16 -11.64
N ALA A 82 0.15 7.72 -12.28
CA ALA A 82 0.22 6.72 -13.35
C ALA A 82 1.14 7.18 -14.50
N GLY A 83 1.13 8.48 -14.81
CA GLY A 83 1.95 9.09 -15.84
C GLY A 83 3.47 9.01 -15.59
N ILE A 84 3.93 8.73 -14.37
CA ILE A 84 5.37 8.52 -14.10
C ILE A 84 5.85 7.12 -14.55
N GLY A 85 4.94 6.20 -14.85
CA GLY A 85 5.22 4.81 -15.19
C GLY A 85 5.43 3.91 -13.96
N ALA A 86 5.61 2.61 -14.24
CA ALA A 86 5.82 1.62 -13.19
C ALA A 86 7.16 1.85 -12.48
N HIS A 87 7.15 1.93 -11.15
CA HIS A 87 8.31 2.28 -10.34
C HIS A 87 8.17 1.77 -8.91
N VAL A 88 9.29 1.47 -8.25
CA VAL A 88 9.34 1.16 -6.81
C VAL A 88 9.65 2.44 -6.05
N ALA A 89 8.91 2.73 -4.98
CA ALA A 89 9.13 3.97 -4.23
C ALA A 89 10.55 4.07 -3.62
N PRO A 90 11.08 5.29 -3.39
CA PRO A 90 12.44 5.49 -2.88
C PRO A 90 12.71 4.86 -1.52
N LEU A 91 11.72 4.87 -0.61
CA LEU A 91 11.88 4.29 0.72
C LEU A 91 12.09 2.76 0.69
N PRO A 92 11.22 1.94 0.07
CA PRO A 92 11.47 0.52 -0.03
C PRO A 92 12.78 0.20 -0.74
N GLU A 93 13.15 0.93 -1.80
CA GLU A 93 14.42 0.73 -2.50
C GLU A 93 15.62 0.95 -1.56
N ALA A 94 15.64 2.07 -0.84
CA ALA A 94 16.71 2.38 0.11
C ALA A 94 16.80 1.36 1.25
N LEU A 95 15.67 0.98 1.85
CA LEU A 95 15.65 0.09 3.01
C LEU A 95 15.95 -1.38 2.64
N LEU A 96 15.51 -1.86 1.48
CA LEU A 96 15.82 -3.20 0.98
C LEU A 96 17.25 -3.28 0.42
N GLY A 97 17.79 -2.17 -0.09
CA GLY A 97 19.16 -2.06 -0.60
C GLY A 97 20.22 -1.73 0.46
N ALA A 98 19.83 -1.48 1.71
CA ALA A 98 20.75 -1.09 2.78
C ALA A 98 21.79 -2.19 3.11
N PRO A 99 22.98 -1.84 3.64
CA PRO A 99 24.00 -2.82 4.04
C PRO A 99 23.49 -3.89 5.01
N ARG A 100 22.58 -3.51 5.91
CA ARG A 100 21.81 -4.41 6.76
C ARG A 100 20.33 -4.28 6.38
N PRO A 101 19.86 -4.99 5.35
CA PRO A 101 18.61 -4.66 4.67
C PRO A 101 17.37 -5.07 5.47
N LEU A 102 16.23 -4.47 5.11
CA LEU A 102 14.92 -5.02 5.45
C LEU A 102 14.79 -6.44 4.91
N ARG A 103 13.96 -7.26 5.55
CA ARG A 103 13.51 -8.52 4.97
C ARG A 103 12.26 -8.40 4.14
N ALA A 104 11.38 -7.47 4.47
CA ALA A 104 10.22 -7.17 3.68
C ALA A 104 9.76 -5.73 3.88
N PHE A 105 9.20 -5.17 2.83
CA PHE A 105 8.42 -3.94 2.86
C PHE A 105 7.00 -4.25 2.39
N ILE A 106 6.01 -3.87 3.19
CA ILE A 106 4.58 -4.04 2.90
C ILE A 106 3.99 -2.65 2.71
N GLY A 107 3.43 -2.37 1.54
CA GLY A 107 2.91 -1.04 1.20
C GLY A 107 1.93 -1.10 0.03
N HIS A 108 1.55 0.06 -0.50
CA HIS A 108 0.56 0.16 -1.58
C HIS A 108 1.20 0.75 -2.83
N VAL A 109 0.77 0.31 -4.01
CA VAL A 109 1.18 0.89 -5.31
C VAL A 109 0.19 1.94 -5.84
N GLU A 110 -0.91 2.15 -5.12
CA GLU A 110 -1.97 3.08 -5.45
C GLU A 110 -2.30 3.96 -4.25
N PRO A 111 -3.09 5.03 -4.43
CA PRO A 111 -3.63 5.78 -3.30
C PRO A 111 -4.55 4.94 -2.42
N THR A 112 -4.40 5.17 -1.12
CA THR A 112 -5.24 4.61 -0.06
C THR A 112 -6.26 5.67 0.36
N PHE A 113 -7.54 5.31 0.49
CA PHE A 113 -8.61 6.24 0.87
C PHE A 113 -9.11 5.95 2.29
N ASP A 114 -9.58 6.96 3.03
CA ASP A 114 -10.13 6.73 4.38
C ASP A 114 -11.25 5.68 4.39
N TRP A 115 -12.04 5.62 3.31
CA TRP A 115 -13.13 4.66 3.12
C TRP A 115 -12.66 3.20 3.01
N THR A 116 -11.37 2.97 2.75
CA THR A 116 -10.77 1.62 2.66
C THR A 116 -10.28 1.14 4.02
N ILE A 117 -10.14 2.05 5.00
CA ILE A 117 -9.76 1.77 6.39
C ILE A 117 -11.00 1.53 7.26
N GLN A 118 -12.07 2.29 7.00
CA GLN A 118 -13.32 2.22 7.73
C GLN A 118 -14.51 2.39 6.78
N ASN A 119 -15.46 1.46 6.84
CA ASN A 119 -16.69 1.56 6.06
C ASN A 119 -17.46 2.84 6.49
N PRO A 120 -17.76 3.76 5.56
CA PRO A 120 -18.33 5.06 5.90
C PRO A 120 -19.79 4.99 6.37
N TYR A 121 -20.51 3.91 6.09
CA TYR A 121 -21.95 3.77 6.41
C TYR A 121 -22.20 3.17 7.79
N ASN A 122 -21.41 2.17 8.18
CA ASN A 122 -21.60 1.45 9.44
C ASN A 122 -20.43 1.62 10.42
N GLY A 123 -19.36 2.32 10.02
CA GLY A 123 -18.18 2.55 10.85
C GLY A 123 -17.33 1.29 11.09
N GLN A 124 -17.59 0.19 10.40
CA GLN A 124 -16.83 -1.05 10.55
C GLN A 124 -15.38 -0.84 10.10
N LYS A 125 -14.43 -1.21 10.96
CA LYS A 125 -13.01 -1.19 10.60
C LYS A 125 -12.69 -2.30 9.63
N LEU A 126 -12.03 -1.95 8.53
CA LEU A 126 -11.62 -2.85 7.46
C LEU A 126 -10.17 -3.33 7.61
N THR A 127 -9.50 -2.97 8.72
CA THR A 127 -8.08 -3.27 8.98
C THR A 127 -7.86 -4.51 9.86
N SER A 128 -8.91 -5.26 10.20
CA SER A 128 -8.81 -6.42 11.11
C SER A 128 -7.86 -7.50 10.59
N SER A 129 -7.98 -7.89 9.32
CA SER A 129 -7.10 -8.91 8.71
C SER A 129 -5.65 -8.47 8.63
N ILE A 130 -5.41 -7.19 8.32
CA ILE A 130 -4.06 -6.59 8.35
C ILE A 130 -3.49 -6.70 9.76
N ARG A 131 -4.27 -6.30 10.77
CA ARG A 131 -3.84 -6.39 12.18
C ARG A 131 -3.53 -7.83 12.57
N THR A 132 -4.39 -8.79 12.25
CA THR A 132 -4.15 -10.22 12.52
C THR A 132 -2.88 -10.70 11.82
N GLY A 133 -2.69 -10.37 10.54
CA GLY A 133 -1.49 -10.75 9.80
C GLY A 133 -0.21 -10.17 10.41
N LEU A 134 -0.22 -8.90 10.80
CA LEU A 134 0.94 -8.22 11.38
C LEU A 134 1.25 -8.67 12.82
N TYR A 135 0.22 -8.83 13.68
CA TYR A 135 0.43 -9.13 15.11
C TYR A 135 0.45 -10.62 15.43
N ASP A 136 -0.28 -11.45 14.67
CA ASP A 136 -0.41 -12.89 14.95
C ASP A 136 0.25 -13.77 13.88
N GLY A 137 0.40 -13.23 12.66
CA GLY A 137 0.96 -13.94 11.51
C GLY A 137 2.48 -13.81 11.40
N LEU A 138 3.04 -12.60 11.52
CA LEU A 138 4.46 -12.34 11.28
C LEU A 138 5.43 -13.04 12.24
N PHE A 139 4.97 -13.43 13.43
CA PHE A 139 5.80 -14.16 14.40
C PHE A 139 5.84 -15.68 14.15
N ARG A 140 5.14 -16.17 13.12
CA ARG A 140 5.12 -17.58 12.74
C ARG A 140 6.23 -17.87 11.72
N PRO A 141 6.72 -19.11 11.62
CA PRO A 141 7.71 -19.50 10.61
C PRO A 141 7.05 -19.63 9.23
N ALA A 142 6.58 -18.52 8.67
CA ALA A 142 5.90 -18.43 7.39
C ALA A 142 6.39 -17.21 6.60
N ALA A 143 6.31 -17.30 5.28
CA ALA A 143 6.50 -16.17 4.38
C ALA A 143 5.57 -15.00 4.75
N VAL A 144 6.02 -13.76 4.52
CA VAL A 144 5.20 -12.58 4.82
C VAL A 144 3.88 -12.60 4.05
N GLY A 145 3.92 -13.04 2.79
CA GLY A 145 2.70 -13.23 1.99
C GLY A 145 1.72 -14.25 2.61
N LEU A 146 2.23 -15.32 3.23
CA LEU A 146 1.38 -16.30 3.93
C LEU A 146 0.80 -15.73 5.23
N ALA A 147 1.56 -14.90 5.95
CA ALA A 147 1.05 -14.18 7.12
C ALA A 147 -0.08 -13.21 6.75
N LEU A 148 -0.03 -12.61 5.56
CA LEU A 148 -1.03 -11.65 5.06
C LEU A 148 -2.14 -12.26 4.21
N ARG A 149 -2.15 -13.60 4.02
CA ARG A 149 -3.09 -14.29 3.10
C ARG A 149 -4.55 -13.92 3.29
N GLU A 150 -4.98 -13.72 4.54
CA GLU A 150 -6.36 -13.39 4.89
C GLU A 150 -6.73 -11.98 4.41
N THR A 151 -5.77 -11.05 4.42
CA THR A 151 -5.98 -9.71 3.86
C THR A 151 -6.31 -9.77 2.38
N TYR A 152 -5.61 -10.62 1.63
CA TYR A 152 -5.89 -10.84 0.21
C TYR A 152 -7.19 -11.64 -0.02
N ALA A 153 -7.52 -12.59 0.85
CA ALA A 153 -8.76 -13.35 0.74
C ALA A 153 -10.00 -12.45 0.82
N HIS A 154 -9.98 -11.42 1.68
CA HIS A 154 -11.07 -10.46 1.82
C HIS A 154 -11.32 -9.59 0.57
N VAL A 155 -10.43 -9.59 -0.42
CA VAL A 155 -10.71 -8.94 -1.72
C VAL A 155 -11.91 -9.61 -2.39
N GLY A 156 -11.98 -10.94 -2.35
CA GLY A 156 -13.09 -11.69 -2.95
C GLY A 156 -14.43 -11.41 -2.27
N GLU A 157 -14.43 -11.28 -0.95
CA GLU A 157 -15.61 -10.93 -0.16
C GLU A 157 -16.14 -9.54 -0.52
N LEU A 158 -15.25 -8.55 -0.64
CA LEU A 158 -15.64 -7.20 -1.04
C LEU A 158 -16.21 -7.15 -2.46
N PHE A 159 -15.67 -7.93 -3.41
CA PHE A 159 -16.25 -8.00 -4.74
C PHE A 159 -17.60 -8.72 -4.77
N ALA A 160 -17.81 -9.72 -3.92
CA ALA A 160 -19.12 -10.36 -3.78
C ALA A 160 -20.16 -9.37 -3.19
N GLU A 161 -19.76 -8.55 -2.22
CA GLU A 161 -20.60 -7.49 -1.66
C GLU A 161 -20.92 -6.41 -2.71
N ARG A 162 -19.91 -5.98 -3.48
CA ARG A 162 -20.08 -5.06 -4.62
C ARG A 162 -21.08 -5.59 -5.63
N ASP A 163 -20.92 -6.84 -6.06
CA ASP A 163 -21.81 -7.45 -7.06
C ASP A 163 -23.24 -7.56 -6.56
N SER A 164 -23.41 -7.84 -5.26
CA SER A 164 -24.74 -7.86 -4.62
C SER A 164 -25.34 -6.45 -4.56
N ALA A 165 -24.54 -5.44 -4.22
CA ALA A 165 -24.97 -4.04 -4.19
C ALA A 165 -25.37 -3.53 -5.58
N TYR A 166 -24.65 -3.92 -6.64
CA TYR A 166 -25.04 -3.56 -8.01
C TYR A 166 -26.37 -4.17 -8.43
N ARG A 167 -26.62 -5.46 -8.13
CA ARG A 167 -27.90 -6.09 -8.45
C ARG A 167 -29.07 -5.40 -7.73
N ALA A 168 -28.90 -5.11 -6.44
CA ALA A 168 -29.91 -4.38 -5.67
C ALA A 168 -30.15 -2.97 -6.24
N PHE A 169 -29.09 -2.30 -6.72
CA PHE A 169 -29.22 -1.00 -7.37
C PHE A 169 -30.02 -1.08 -8.67
N ASP A 170 -29.74 -2.09 -9.50
CA ASP A 170 -30.48 -2.36 -10.74
C ASP A 170 -31.97 -2.70 -10.47
N ASP A 171 -32.26 -3.27 -9.29
CA ASP A 171 -33.60 -3.55 -8.79
C ASP A 171 -34.29 -2.32 -8.14
N GLY A 172 -33.60 -1.18 -8.08
CA GLY A 172 -34.13 0.11 -7.62
C GLY A 172 -33.83 0.46 -6.15
N GLU A 173 -32.95 -0.29 -5.47
CA GLU A 173 -32.50 0.03 -4.11
C GLU A 173 -31.39 1.11 -4.11
N ASP A 174 -31.29 1.88 -3.02
CA ASP A 174 -30.24 2.89 -2.86
C ASP A 174 -28.94 2.28 -2.33
N THR A 175 -28.26 1.50 -3.17
CA THR A 175 -27.03 0.75 -2.82
C THR A 175 -25.79 1.20 -3.59
N ALA A 176 -25.88 2.28 -4.39
CA ALA A 176 -24.76 2.81 -5.18
C ALA A 176 -23.55 3.16 -4.31
N GLY A 177 -23.80 3.74 -3.13
CA GLY A 177 -22.76 4.07 -2.16
C GLY A 177 -22.02 2.84 -1.62
N VAL A 178 -22.75 1.76 -1.36
CA VAL A 178 -22.17 0.47 -0.93
C VAL A 178 -21.32 -0.13 -2.04
N ALA A 179 -21.81 -0.12 -3.29
CA ALA A 179 -21.06 -0.60 -4.44
C ALA A 179 -19.74 0.17 -4.65
N MET A 180 -19.78 1.51 -4.49
CA MET A 180 -18.59 2.35 -4.55
C MET A 180 -17.59 2.04 -3.42
N ALA A 181 -18.06 2.03 -2.16
CA ALA A 181 -17.19 1.80 -1.00
C ALA A 181 -16.53 0.41 -1.05
N THR A 182 -17.28 -0.64 -1.40
CA THR A 182 -16.75 -2.00 -1.53
C THR A 182 -15.78 -2.13 -2.71
N THR A 183 -16.02 -1.43 -3.82
CA THR A 183 -15.07 -1.36 -4.95
C THR A 183 -13.76 -0.70 -4.56
N LEU A 184 -13.83 0.45 -3.88
CA LEU A 184 -12.64 1.17 -3.41
C LEU A 184 -11.84 0.31 -2.43
N ALA A 185 -12.50 -0.28 -1.43
CA ALA A 185 -11.85 -1.14 -0.44
C ALA A 185 -11.21 -2.39 -1.08
N ALA A 186 -11.83 -2.95 -2.14
CA ALA A 186 -11.30 -4.13 -2.81
C ALA A 186 -10.03 -3.79 -3.58
N ARG A 187 -10.07 -2.71 -4.36
CA ARG A 187 -8.95 -2.20 -5.14
C ARG A 187 -7.78 -1.77 -4.27
N ASP A 188 -8.05 -1.08 -3.16
CA ASP A 188 -7.04 -0.71 -2.17
C ASP A 188 -6.27 -1.93 -1.65
N ARG A 189 -6.98 -2.97 -1.20
CA ARG A 189 -6.35 -4.22 -0.75
C ARG A 189 -5.60 -4.95 -1.86
N GLN A 190 -6.10 -4.91 -3.09
CA GLN A 190 -5.39 -5.47 -4.25
C GLN A 190 -4.09 -4.72 -4.54
N SER A 191 -4.04 -3.41 -4.28
CA SER A 191 -2.84 -2.60 -4.47
C SER A 191 -1.78 -2.80 -3.37
N MET A 192 -2.11 -3.52 -2.29
CA MET A 192 -1.14 -3.84 -1.25
C MET A 192 -0.15 -4.90 -1.78
N VAL A 193 1.14 -4.58 -1.77
CA VAL A 193 2.22 -5.45 -2.23
C VAL A 193 3.19 -5.77 -1.10
N VAL A 194 3.90 -6.90 -1.27
CA VAL A 194 5.03 -7.28 -0.43
C VAL A 194 6.28 -7.27 -1.30
N LEU A 195 7.25 -6.44 -0.94
CA LEU A 195 8.56 -6.36 -1.59
C LEU A 195 9.60 -7.05 -0.70
N GLY A 196 10.31 -8.04 -1.25
CA GLY A 196 11.19 -8.93 -0.49
C GLY A 196 10.42 -10.05 0.21
N ASP A 197 11.14 -10.94 0.93
CA ASP A 197 10.56 -11.93 1.84
C ASP A 197 11.65 -12.47 2.79
N PRO A 198 11.46 -12.45 4.13
CA PRO A 198 12.40 -13.03 5.11
C PRO A 198 12.68 -14.51 4.91
N THR A 199 11.74 -15.26 4.32
CA THR A 199 11.90 -16.70 4.05
C THR A 199 12.69 -16.98 2.77
N VAL A 200 12.91 -15.97 1.94
CA VAL A 200 13.74 -16.03 0.73
C VAL A 200 15.16 -15.52 1.03
N GLY A 201 15.65 -15.80 2.24
CA GLY A 201 17.07 -15.70 2.54
C GLY A 201 17.81 -16.90 1.94
N LEU A 202 18.74 -16.66 1.01
CA LEU A 202 19.69 -17.70 0.65
C LEU A 202 20.44 -18.10 1.94
N PRO A 203 20.52 -19.41 2.28
CA PRO A 203 21.36 -19.82 3.39
C PRO A 203 22.79 -19.29 3.18
N PRO A 204 23.54 -18.99 4.25
CA PRO A 204 24.91 -18.52 4.11
C PRO A 204 25.66 -19.49 3.20
N LEU A 205 26.25 -18.97 2.12
CA LEU A 205 27.12 -19.78 1.29
C LEU A 205 28.25 -20.32 2.21
N PRO A 206 28.63 -21.61 2.09
CA PRO A 206 29.60 -22.23 2.99
C PRO A 206 30.93 -21.47 3.13
N SER A 207 31.26 -20.60 2.17
CA SER A 207 32.46 -19.75 2.15
C SER A 207 32.43 -18.56 3.12
N ARG A 208 31.35 -18.31 3.86
CA ARG A 208 31.24 -17.21 4.84
C ARG A 208 31.03 -17.66 6.29
N ALA A 209 31.22 -18.94 6.60
CA ALA A 209 31.17 -19.47 7.98
C ALA A 209 32.54 -19.40 8.70
N GLY A 210 33.34 -18.37 8.42
CA GLY A 210 34.66 -18.13 9.02
C GLY A 210 34.62 -17.01 10.04
#